data_AF-A0A5S5CIF1-F1
#
_entry.id   AF-A0A5S5CIF1-F1
#
_cell.length_a   1.000
_cell.length_b   1.000
_cell.length_c   1.000
_cell.angle_alpha   90.00
_cell.angle_beta   90.00
_cell.angle_gamma   90.00
#
_symmetry.space_group_name_H-M   'P 1'
#
loop_
_entity.id
_entity.type
_entity.pdbx_description
1 polymer ?
#
loop_
_entity_poly.entity_id
_entity_poly.type
_entity_poly.pdbx_seq_one_letter_code
_entity_poly.pdbx_strand_id
1 'polypeptide(L)'
;MVASKDGGALIATVRTWPGVLLRPHRFGGTEFVMHGKEIGHIHGVTLVDFTLPKAARDEAVELGKAVPHHVLPNSNWVSVHLRTETDVAHALELLRYKNDLLYDKFTMA
;
A
#
# COMPACT_ATOMS: atom_id res chain seq x y z
N MET A 1 15.57 9.78 -19.18
CA MET A 1 14.43 8.98 -18.69
C MET A 1 13.96 9.64 -17.40
N VAL A 2 12.79 10.28 -17.41
CA VAL A 2 12.25 10.94 -16.21
C VAL A 2 11.69 9.82 -15.34
N ALA A 3 12.27 9.57 -14.17
CA ALA A 3 11.65 8.69 -13.18
C ALA A 3 10.25 9.25 -12.90
N SER A 4 9.19 8.46 -13.13
CA SER A 4 7.83 8.97 -12.94
C SER A 4 7.62 9.31 -11.47
N LYS A 5 7.04 10.48 -11.21
CA LYS A 5 6.84 11.07 -9.87
C LYS A 5 5.45 10.76 -9.33
N ASP A 6 4.88 9.65 -9.76
CA ASP A 6 3.46 9.30 -9.62
C ASP A 6 3.29 7.83 -9.21
N GLY A 7 2.04 7.39 -9.00
CA GLY A 7 1.72 6.02 -8.64
C GLY A 7 2.17 4.96 -9.65
N GLY A 8 2.57 5.33 -10.87
CA GLY A 8 3.19 4.42 -11.82
C GLY A 8 4.51 3.85 -11.28
N ALA A 9 5.33 4.67 -10.63
CA ALA A 9 6.57 4.22 -10.00
C ALA A 9 6.31 3.27 -8.84
N LEU A 10 5.31 3.57 -8.01
CA LEU A 10 4.89 2.67 -6.93
C LEU A 10 4.47 1.30 -7.47
N ILE A 11 3.60 1.26 -8.48
CA ILE A 11 3.15 0.02 -9.13
C ILE A 11 4.36 -0.74 -9.71
N ALA A 12 5.25 -0.03 -10.39
CA ALA A 12 6.46 -0.60 -11.00
C ALA A 12 7.43 -1.18 -9.96
N THR A 13 7.51 -0.61 -8.76
CA THR A 13 8.31 -1.15 -7.66
C THR A 13 7.63 -2.34 -7.02
N VAL A 14 6.36 -2.23 -6.63
CA VAL A 14 5.63 -3.29 -5.91
C VAL A 14 5.54 -4.58 -6.75
N ARG A 15 5.37 -4.47 -8.08
CA ARG A 15 5.34 -5.65 -8.98
C ARG A 15 6.65 -6.48 -8.95
N THR A 16 7.76 -5.90 -8.50
CA THR A 16 9.06 -6.60 -8.45
C THR A 16 9.25 -7.38 -7.16
N TRP A 17 8.34 -7.23 -6.18
CA TRP A 17 8.44 -7.94 -4.92
C TRP A 17 8.17 -9.44 -5.13
N PRO A 18 9.00 -10.32 -4.55
CA PRO A 18 8.82 -11.77 -4.71
C PRO A 18 7.42 -12.23 -4.30
N GLY A 19 6.74 -12.97 -5.19
CA GLY A 19 5.42 -13.55 -4.94
C GLY A 19 4.24 -12.57 -5.07
N VAL A 20 4.49 -11.29 -5.35
CA VAL A 20 3.43 -10.29 -5.51
C VAL A 20 2.84 -10.33 -6.91
N LEU A 21 1.52 -10.38 -6.99
CA LEU A 21 0.72 -10.30 -8.21
C LEU A 21 -0.10 -9.02 -8.23
N LEU A 22 -0.31 -8.47 -9.43
CA LEU A 22 -1.21 -7.33 -9.66
C LEU A 22 -2.53 -7.85 -10.24
N ARG A 23 -3.66 -7.38 -9.72
CA ARG A 23 -5.00 -7.76 -10.21
C ARG A 23 -5.95 -6.57 -10.24
N PRO A 24 -7.03 -6.61 -11.04
CA PRO A 24 -8.10 -5.62 -10.94
C PRO A 24 -8.77 -5.68 -9.57
N HIS A 25 -8.90 -4.54 -8.90
CA HIS A 25 -9.57 -4.46 -7.61
C HIS A 25 -11.09 -4.29 -7.79
N ARG A 26 -11.89 -4.96 -6.93
CA ARG A 26 -13.37 -4.99 -7.05
C ARG A 26 -14.06 -3.64 -6.90
N PHE A 27 -13.39 -2.66 -6.31
CA PHE A 27 -13.89 -1.27 -6.17
C PHE A 27 -13.21 -0.31 -7.16
N GLY A 28 -12.66 -0.85 -8.24
CA GLY A 28 -11.83 -0.12 -9.19
C GLY A 28 -10.39 0.04 -8.71
N GLY A 29 -9.46 0.18 -9.66
CA GLY A 29 -8.03 0.23 -9.39
C GLY A 29 -7.32 -1.11 -9.52
N THR A 30 -6.10 -1.19 -8.99
CA THR A 30 -5.23 -2.36 -9.04
C THR A 30 -4.88 -2.80 -7.63
N GLU A 31 -5.15 -4.05 -7.28
CA GLU A 31 -4.73 -4.66 -6.01
C GLU A 31 -3.36 -5.35 -6.15
N PHE A 32 -2.57 -5.29 -5.08
CA PHE A 32 -1.32 -6.00 -4.91
C PHE A 32 -1.57 -7.20 -3.99
N VAL A 33 -1.29 -8.41 -4.48
CA VAL A 33 -1.70 -9.66 -3.83
C VAL A 33 -0.48 -10.55 -3.58
N MET A 34 -0.29 -10.96 -2.33
CA MET A 34 0.69 -11.95 -1.91
C MET A 34 -0.04 -13.23 -1.48
N HIS A 35 0.19 -14.35 -2.19
CA HIS A 35 -0.42 -15.65 -1.88
C HIS A 35 -1.95 -15.59 -1.62
N GLY A 36 -2.67 -14.83 -2.45
CA GLY A 36 -4.13 -14.68 -2.33
C GLY A 36 -4.59 -13.74 -1.20
N LYS A 37 -3.68 -13.02 -0.54
CA LYS A 37 -3.98 -11.98 0.44
C LYS A 37 -3.58 -10.61 -0.10
N GLU A 38 -4.48 -9.66 0.02
CA GLU A 38 -4.25 -8.28 -0.40
C GLU A 38 -3.25 -7.60 0.55
N ILE A 39 -2.22 -7.00 -0.03
CA ILE A 39 -1.28 -6.09 0.65
C ILE A 39 -1.92 -4.70 0.70
N GLY A 40 -2.44 -4.23 -0.43
CA GLY A 40 -3.14 -2.97 -0.63
C GLY A 40 -3.59 -2.81 -2.07
N HIS A 41 -4.25 -1.70 -2.38
CA HIS A 41 -4.65 -1.37 -3.75
C HIS A 41 -4.45 0.10 -4.07
N ILE A 42 -4.33 0.41 -5.36
CA ILE A 42 -4.19 1.77 -5.88
C ILE A 42 -5.37 2.11 -6.79
N HIS A 43 -5.96 3.29 -6.57
CA HIS A 43 -6.97 3.87 -7.44
C HIS A 43 -6.29 4.75 -8.49
N GLY A 44 -6.27 4.27 -9.74
CA GLY A 44 -5.53 4.92 -10.82
C GLY A 44 -4.03 4.96 -10.50
N VAL A 45 -3.49 6.16 -10.33
CA VAL A 45 -2.07 6.39 -9.95
C VAL A 45 -1.92 7.43 -8.82
N THR A 46 -2.98 7.70 -8.07
CA THR A 46 -3.04 8.88 -7.18
C THR A 46 -3.36 8.58 -5.72
N LEU A 47 -3.96 7.44 -5.42
CA LEU A 47 -4.39 7.09 -4.06
C LEU A 47 -4.16 5.61 -3.79
N VAL A 48 -3.48 5.29 -2.70
CA VAL A 48 -3.27 3.91 -2.24
C VAL A 48 -4.01 3.69 -0.94
N ASP A 49 -4.79 2.61 -0.87
CA ASP A 49 -5.56 2.23 0.30
C ASP A 49 -5.15 0.83 0.77
N PHE A 50 -4.99 0.66 2.08
CA PHE A 50 -4.62 -0.61 2.69
C PHE A 50 -4.88 -0.64 4.19
N THR A 51 -4.75 -1.83 4.79
CA THR A 51 -4.90 -2.02 6.24
C THR A 51 -3.56 -2.26 6.93
N LEU A 52 -3.41 -1.67 8.11
CA LEU A 52 -2.26 -1.90 9.01
C LEU A 52 -2.74 -2.44 10.37
N PRO A 53 -1.91 -3.19 11.12
CA PRO A 53 -2.14 -3.40 12.54
C PRO A 53 -2.33 -2.07 13.26
N LYS A 54 -3.20 -2.02 14.28
CA LYS A 54 -3.63 -0.76 14.91
C LYS A 54 -2.45 0.15 15.32
N ALA A 55 -1.42 -0.41 15.96
CA ALA A 55 -0.26 0.39 16.40
C ALA A 55 0.48 1.02 15.21
N ALA A 56 0.77 0.24 14.16
CA ALA A 56 1.42 0.75 12.94
C ALA A 56 0.54 1.75 12.18
N ARG A 57 -0.79 1.57 12.21
CA ARG A 57 -1.75 2.52 11.66
C ARG A 57 -1.69 3.86 12.40
N ASP A 58 -1.73 3.83 13.73
CA ASP A 58 -1.74 5.03 14.56
C ASP A 58 -0.43 5.82 14.38
N GLU A 59 0.72 5.12 14.40
CA GLU A 59 2.04 5.71 14.14
C GLU A 59 2.16 6.31 12.73
N ALA A 60 1.72 5.60 11.69
CA ALA A 60 1.77 6.11 10.32
C ALA A 60 0.95 7.40 10.15
N VAL A 61 -0.17 7.52 10.87
CA VAL A 61 -1.00 8.74 10.86
C VAL A 61 -0.35 9.85 11.68
N GLU A 62 0.18 9.56 12.87
CA GLU A 62 0.86 10.54 13.72
C GLU A 62 2.09 11.15 13.02
N LEU A 63 2.86 10.33 12.30
CA LEU A 63 4.03 10.78 11.53
C LEU A 63 3.67 11.43 10.19
N GLY A 64 2.39 11.53 9.83
CA GLY A 64 1.94 12.11 8.57
C GLY A 64 2.28 11.28 7.32
N LYS A 65 2.63 10.00 7.49
CA LYS A 65 2.93 9.09 6.37
C LYS A 65 1.67 8.62 5.64
N ALA A 66 0.55 8.56 6.35
CA ALA A 66 -0.75 8.22 5.82
C ALA A 66 -1.84 9.02 6.53
N VAL A 67 -3.06 8.97 5.99
CA VAL A 67 -4.25 9.53 6.65
C VAL A 67 -5.26 8.42 6.93
N PRO A 68 -6.17 8.60 7.91
CA PRO A 68 -7.29 7.69 8.08
C PRO A 68 -8.08 7.55 6.78
N HIS A 69 -8.53 6.33 6.47
CA HIS A 69 -9.28 6.10 5.25
C HIS A 69 -10.60 6.89 5.19
N HIS A 70 -10.83 7.61 4.10
CA HIS A 70 -11.93 8.58 3.99
C HIS A 70 -13.35 7.98 4.15
N VAL A 71 -13.58 6.73 3.74
CA VAL A 71 -14.86 6.02 3.94
C VAL A 71 -14.93 5.26 5.26
N LEU A 72 -13.78 4.81 5.79
CA LEU A 72 -13.71 3.93 6.96
C LEU A 72 -12.75 4.51 8.02
N PRO A 73 -12.98 5.76 8.48
CA PRO A 73 -11.98 6.51 9.25
C PRO A 73 -11.70 5.94 10.64
N ASN A 74 -12.64 5.18 11.21
CA ASN A 74 -12.52 4.56 12.53
C ASN A 74 -12.03 3.09 12.47
N SER A 75 -11.49 2.69 11.32
CA SER A 75 -10.94 1.35 11.11
C SER A 75 -9.41 1.36 11.06
N ASN A 76 -8.85 0.19 10.76
CA ASN A 76 -7.43 -0.01 10.50
C ASN A 76 -7.02 0.34 9.06
N TRP A 77 -7.95 0.84 8.24
CA TRP A 77 -7.66 1.32 6.91
C TRP A 77 -6.99 2.70 6.94
N VAL A 78 -6.00 2.86 6.08
CA VAL A 78 -5.32 4.13 5.80
C VAL A 78 -5.32 4.40 4.30
N SER A 79 -5.15 5.67 3.97
CA SER A 79 -4.98 6.17 2.61
C SER A 79 -3.66 6.94 2.50
N VAL A 80 -2.94 6.78 1.40
CA VAL A 80 -1.81 7.65 1.02
C VAL A 80 -2.09 8.29 -0.33
N HIS A 81 -2.16 9.62 -0.34
CA HIS A 81 -2.32 10.39 -1.58
C HIS A 81 -0.95 10.60 -2.22
N LEU A 82 -0.74 10.10 -3.43
CA LEU A 82 0.53 10.15 -4.14
C LEU A 82 0.69 11.48 -4.88
N ARG A 83 1.05 12.55 -4.15
CA ARG A 83 1.22 13.90 -4.72
C ARG A 83 2.70 14.27 -4.89
N THR A 84 3.56 13.65 -4.12
CA THR A 84 5.00 13.92 -4.05
C THR A 84 5.80 12.63 -4.02
N GLU A 85 7.11 12.74 -4.26
CA GLU A 85 8.05 11.62 -4.13
C GLU A 85 8.09 11.08 -2.69
N THR A 86 7.92 11.97 -1.70
CA THR A 86 7.81 11.59 -0.28
C THR A 86 6.57 10.74 -0.02
N ASP A 87 5.42 11.06 -0.63
CA ASP A 87 4.21 10.24 -0.49
C ASP A 87 4.40 8.85 -1.09
N VAL A 88 5.06 8.76 -2.24
CA VAL A 88 5.40 7.47 -2.87
C VAL A 88 6.34 6.66 -1.96
N ALA A 89 7.35 7.31 -1.37
CA ALA A 89 8.26 6.66 -0.43
C ALA A 89 7.52 6.14 0.82
N HIS A 90 6.64 6.95 1.41
CA HIS A 90 5.81 6.54 2.56
C HIS A 90 4.89 5.36 2.20
N ALA A 91 4.22 5.41 1.04
CA ALA A 91 3.37 4.32 0.60
C ALA A 91 4.16 3.02 0.38
N LEU A 92 5.35 3.10 -0.25
CA LEU A 92 6.22 1.94 -0.45
C LEU A 92 6.71 1.35 0.87
N GLU A 93 7.12 2.19 1.82
CA GLU A 93 7.54 1.76 3.16
C GLU A 93 6.42 0.98 3.85
N LEU A 94 5.22 1.55 3.91
CA LEU A 94 4.09 0.95 4.62
C LEU A 94 3.55 -0.31 3.92
N LEU A 95 3.50 -0.31 2.58
CA LEU A 95 3.17 -1.51 1.81
C LEU A 95 4.21 -2.61 2.01
N ARG A 96 5.50 -2.26 2.12
CA ARG A 96 6.56 -3.25 2.34
C ARG A 96 6.42 -3.89 3.72
N TYR A 97 6.20 -3.08 4.75
CA TYR A 97 5.88 -3.56 6.09
C TYR A 97 4.68 -4.53 6.06
N LYS A 98 3.60 -4.18 5.37
CA LYS A 98 2.43 -5.04 5.23
C LYS A 98 2.74 -6.35 4.47
N ASN A 99 3.55 -6.28 3.42
CA ASN A 99 3.97 -7.45 2.66
C ASN A 99 4.80 -8.40 3.53
N ASP A 100 5.74 -7.88 4.31
CA ASP A 100 6.62 -8.69 5.17
C ASP A 100 5.79 -9.39 6.27
N LEU A 101 4.79 -8.72 6.85
CA LEU A 101 3.83 -9.35 7.77
C LEU A 101 3.02 -10.49 7.13
N LEU A 102 2.77 -10.44 5.82
CA LEU A 102 2.10 -11.53 5.11
C LEU A 102 3.11 -12.63 4.76
N TYR A 103 4.30 -12.27 4.29
CA TYR A 103 5.37 -13.20 3.93
C TYR A 103 5.77 -14.08 5.11
N ASP A 104 6.02 -13.50 6.28
CA ASP A 104 6.39 -14.23 7.50
C ASP A 104 5.30 -15.21 7.95
N LYS A 105 4.02 -14.86 7.74
CA LYS A 105 2.91 -15.78 8.02
C LYS A 105 2.89 -16.98 7.08
N PHE A 106 3.44 -16.86 5.88
CA PHE A 106 3.48 -17.95 4.91
C PHE A 106 4.77 -18.77 4.99
N THR A 107 5.88 -18.22 5.47
CA THR A 107 7.12 -18.98 5.65
C THR A 107 7.19 -19.71 6.99
N MET A 108 6.41 -19.27 7.99
CA MET A 108 6.30 -19.91 9.30
C MET A 108 5.12 -20.90 9.43
N ALA A 109 4.39 -21.14 8.33
CA ALA A 109 3.26 -22.07 8.25
C ALA A 109 3.63 -23.31 7.42
#